data_AF-A0A958BUN5-F1
#
_entry.id   AF-A0A958BUN5-F1
#
_cell.length_a   1.000
_cell.length_b   1.000
_cell.length_c   1.000
_cell.angle_alpha   90.00
_cell.angle_beta   90.00
_cell.angle_gamma   90.00
#
_symmetry.space_group_name_H-M   'P 1'
#
loop_
_entity.id
_entity.type
_entity.pdbx_description
1 polymer ?
#
loop_
_entity_poly.entity_id
_entity_poly.type
_entity_poly.pdbx_seq_one_letter_code
_entity_poly.pdbx_strand_id
1 'polypeptide(L)'
;MTTVQNQAPVVAIYTIMELLGKLSFNLTAEQLRQWDSWLQDRYQLTVLYPQTEGLEAGDFFQQELIEQPLQKMQQYGMPFLDGLILNLLELAQVEALVTWNARHFRHKTSLAVVTPTEYLSQFSS
;
A
#
# COMPACT_ATOMS: atom_id res chain seq x y z
N MET A 1 -5.34 -28.07 12.16
CA MET A 1 -4.54 -27.53 11.04
C MET A 1 -5.45 -26.61 10.27
N THR A 2 -5.43 -25.32 10.59
CA THR A 2 -6.34 -24.34 9.99
C THR A 2 -5.68 -23.85 8.72
N THR A 3 -6.22 -24.24 7.57
CA THR A 3 -5.84 -23.77 6.24
C THR A 3 -6.02 -22.25 6.19
N VAL A 4 -4.92 -21.50 6.29
CA VAL A 4 -4.90 -20.06 6.03
C VAL A 4 -4.80 -19.86 4.52
N GLN A 5 -5.95 -19.86 3.86
CA GLN A 5 -6.13 -19.28 2.54
C GLN A 5 -7.54 -18.69 2.51
N ASN A 6 -7.69 -17.39 2.25
CA ASN A 6 -8.66 -16.94 1.24
C ASN A 6 -8.73 -15.44 0.87
N GLN A 7 -7.68 -14.63 1.03
CA GLN A 7 -7.67 -13.31 0.36
C GLN A 7 -6.33 -13.06 -0.34
N ALA A 8 -6.42 -12.60 -1.58
CA ALA A 8 -5.27 -12.23 -2.39
C ALA A 8 -4.50 -11.09 -1.69
N PRO A 9 -3.15 -11.13 -1.66
CA PRO A 9 -2.36 -10.07 -1.05
C PRO A 9 -2.70 -8.72 -1.66
N VAL A 10 -2.86 -7.73 -0.79
CA VAL A 10 -3.32 -6.41 -1.16
C VAL A 10 -2.15 -5.43 -1.22
N VAL A 11 -2.13 -4.54 -2.21
CA VAL A 11 -1.12 -3.49 -2.34
C VAL A 11 -1.77 -2.15 -2.70
N ALA A 12 -1.34 -1.07 -2.07
CA ALA A 12 -1.77 0.27 -2.43
C ALA A 12 -1.20 0.66 -3.80
N ILE A 13 -2.01 1.29 -4.67
CA ILE A 13 -1.53 1.83 -5.96
C ILE A 13 -0.32 2.74 -5.79
N TYR A 14 -0.24 3.49 -4.69
CA TYR A 14 0.90 4.36 -4.36
C TYR A 14 2.22 3.60 -4.21
N THR A 15 2.20 2.39 -3.66
CA THR A 15 3.38 1.51 -3.58
C THR A 15 3.82 1.04 -4.96
N ILE A 16 2.85 0.72 -5.84
CA ILE A 16 3.14 0.35 -7.22
C ILE A 16 3.77 1.53 -7.97
N MET A 17 3.19 2.73 -7.86
CA MET A 17 3.73 3.92 -8.50
C MET A 17 5.14 4.25 -8.02
N GLU A 18 5.43 4.08 -6.72
CA GLU A 18 6.78 4.23 -6.19
C GLU A 18 7.76 3.22 -6.80
N LEU A 19 7.36 1.96 -6.89
CA LEU A 19 8.16 0.89 -7.49
C LEU A 19 8.43 1.19 -8.96
N LEU A 20 7.40 1.58 -9.73
CA LEU A 20 7.54 1.93 -11.14
C LEU A 20 8.45 3.15 -11.33
N GLY A 21 8.36 4.16 -10.47
CA GLY A 21 9.27 5.31 -10.50
C GLY A 21 10.74 4.93 -10.22
N LYS A 22 10.99 3.92 -9.39
CA LYS A 22 12.35 3.37 -9.19
C LYS A 22 12.81 2.54 -10.39
N LEU A 23 11.92 1.74 -10.96
CA LEU A 23 12.23 0.86 -12.09
C LEU A 23 12.34 1.61 -13.42
N SER A 24 11.79 2.82 -13.55
CA SER A 24 11.82 3.58 -14.79
C SER A 24 13.21 3.98 -15.26
N PHE A 25 14.22 3.94 -14.38
CA PHE A 25 15.62 4.15 -14.76
C PHE A 25 16.24 2.93 -15.48
N ASN A 26 15.62 1.76 -15.37
CA ASN A 26 16.17 0.49 -15.87
C ASN A 26 15.21 -0.27 -16.81
N LEU A 27 13.94 0.12 -16.86
CA LEU A 27 12.93 -0.48 -17.74
C LEU A 27 12.62 0.42 -18.93
N THR A 28 12.28 -0.22 -20.04
CA THR A 28 11.72 0.47 -21.21
C THR A 28 10.30 0.95 -20.93
N ALA A 29 9.83 1.95 -21.69
CA ALA A 29 8.46 2.45 -21.57
C ALA A 29 7.40 1.36 -21.83
N GLU A 30 7.69 0.39 -22.69
CA GLU A 30 6.78 -0.74 -22.93
C GLU A 30 6.69 -1.66 -21.71
N GLN A 31 7.83 -1.99 -21.11
CA GLN A 31 7.85 -2.79 -19.87
C GLN A 31 7.10 -2.07 -18.74
N LEU A 32 7.25 -0.75 -18.61
CA LEU A 32 6.49 0.02 -17.62
C LEU A 32 4.99 0.04 -17.89
N ARG A 33 4.55 0.08 -19.15
CA ARG A 33 3.11 0.05 -19.50
C ARG A 33 2.45 -1.27 -19.14
N GLN A 34 3.18 -2.38 -19.27
CA GLN A 34 2.68 -3.73 -19.02
C GLN A 34 2.85 -4.17 -17.55
N TRP A 35 2.94 -3.22 -16.61
CA TRP A 35 3.27 -3.53 -15.21
C TRP A 35 2.28 -4.45 -14.54
N ASP A 36 1.00 -4.33 -14.87
CA ASP A 36 -0.08 -5.19 -14.42
C ASP A 36 0.26 -6.67 -14.70
N SER A 37 0.69 -6.99 -15.92
CA SER A 37 0.98 -8.37 -16.32
C SER A 37 2.13 -9.02 -15.54
N TRP A 38 3.24 -8.30 -15.32
CA TRP A 38 4.43 -8.87 -14.67
C TRP A 38 4.50 -8.64 -13.16
N LEU A 39 3.65 -7.77 -12.61
CA LEU A 39 3.55 -7.51 -11.17
C LEU A 39 2.22 -7.97 -10.60
N GLN A 40 1.11 -7.43 -11.07
CA GLN A 40 -0.20 -7.71 -10.49
C GLN A 40 -0.62 -9.17 -10.75
N ASP A 41 -0.64 -9.59 -12.00
CA ASP A 41 -1.09 -10.94 -12.38
C ASP A 41 -0.10 -12.00 -11.91
N ARG A 42 1.20 -11.73 -12.10
CA ARG A 42 2.29 -12.64 -11.75
C ARG A 42 2.32 -13.02 -10.27
N TYR A 43 1.99 -12.07 -9.39
CA TYR A 43 1.99 -12.24 -7.93
C TYR A 43 0.58 -12.28 -7.33
N GLN A 44 -0.46 -12.30 -8.16
CA GLN A 44 -1.86 -12.35 -7.76
C GLN A 44 -2.20 -11.24 -6.75
N LEU A 45 -1.76 -10.02 -7.03
CA LEU A 45 -1.97 -8.86 -6.16
C LEU A 45 -3.36 -8.27 -6.40
N THR A 46 -4.04 -7.88 -5.34
CA THR A 46 -5.18 -6.97 -5.40
C THR A 46 -4.67 -5.55 -5.24
N VAL A 47 -4.84 -4.72 -6.26
CA VAL A 47 -4.44 -3.30 -6.18
C VAL A 47 -5.57 -2.48 -5.59
N LEU A 48 -5.30 -1.79 -4.49
CA LEU A 48 -6.22 -0.81 -3.93
C LEU A 48 -6.05 0.51 -4.66
N TYR A 49 -7.19 1.09 -4.99
CA TYR A 49 -7.32 2.45 -5.49
C TYR A 49 -8.11 3.28 -4.48
N PRO A 50 -7.81 4.58 -4.34
CA PRO A 50 -8.60 5.45 -3.50
C PRO A 50 -10.04 5.52 -4.02
N GLN A 51 -11.00 5.59 -3.09
CA GLN A 51 -12.42 5.62 -3.43
C GLN A 51 -12.79 7.00 -3.98
N THR A 52 -13.36 7.02 -5.18
CA THR A 52 -13.81 8.26 -5.84
C THR A 52 -15.33 8.38 -5.90
N GLU A 53 -16.07 7.38 -5.40
CA GLU A 53 -17.53 7.34 -5.49
C GLU A 53 -18.15 8.51 -4.71
N GLY A 54 -18.98 9.30 -5.39
CA GLY A 54 -19.69 10.43 -4.77
C GLY A 54 -18.83 11.68 -4.53
N LEU A 55 -17.60 11.74 -5.05
CA LEU A 55 -16.72 12.90 -4.94
C LEU A 55 -16.55 13.60 -6.29
N GLU A 56 -16.61 14.93 -6.28
CA GLU A 56 -16.15 15.76 -7.39
C GLU A 56 -14.62 15.71 -7.48
N ALA A 57 -14.06 15.92 -8.67
CA ALA A 57 -12.62 15.79 -8.90
C ALA A 57 -11.77 16.72 -8.01
N GLY A 58 -12.26 17.94 -7.76
CA GLY A 58 -11.59 18.90 -6.88
C GLY A 58 -11.58 18.45 -5.42
N ASP A 59 -12.70 17.92 -4.95
CA ASP A 59 -12.83 17.41 -3.57
C ASP A 59 -11.97 16.17 -3.36
N PHE A 60 -11.95 15.26 -4.34
CA PHE A 60 -11.05 14.10 -4.31
C PHE A 60 -9.59 14.53 -4.19
N PHE A 61 -9.14 15.47 -5.04
CA PHE A 61 -7.75 15.95 -5.00
C PHE A 61 -7.40 16.57 -3.64
N GLN A 62 -8.29 17.42 -3.13
CA GLN A 62 -8.12 18.08 -1.85
C GLN A 62 -8.06 17.07 -0.70
N GLN A 63 -8.97 16.09 -0.66
CA GLN A 63 -9.03 15.12 0.44
C GLN A 63 -7.89 14.10 0.37
N GLU A 64 -7.76 13.40 -0.77
CA GLU A 64 -6.85 12.26 -0.93
C GLU A 64 -5.38 12.69 -0.97
N LEU A 65 -5.07 13.78 -1.68
CA LEU A 65 -3.68 14.17 -1.96
C LEU A 65 -3.17 15.30 -1.06
N ILE A 66 -4.04 16.00 -0.34
CA ILE A 66 -3.64 17.11 0.53
C ILE A 66 -4.01 16.82 1.98
N GLU A 67 -5.30 16.78 2.30
CA GLU A 67 -5.77 16.82 3.69
C GLU A 67 -5.41 15.56 4.47
N GLN A 68 -5.74 14.37 3.94
CA GLN A 68 -5.48 13.13 4.68
C GLN A 68 -3.98 12.85 4.86
N PRO A 69 -3.10 13.00 3.84
CA PRO A 69 -1.67 12.84 4.05
C PRO A 69 -1.11 13.92 4.98
N LEU A 70 -1.57 15.18 4.87
CA LEU A 70 -1.14 16.25 5.77
C LEU A 70 -1.47 15.96 7.22
N GLN A 71 -2.66 15.43 7.49
CA GLN A 71 -3.05 15.01 8.84
C GLN A 71 -2.10 13.94 9.38
N LYS A 72 -1.76 12.92 8.59
CA LYS A 72 -0.77 11.89 8.97
C LYS A 72 0.62 12.48 9.22
N MET A 73 1.06 13.42 8.38
CA MET A 73 2.34 14.12 8.54
C MET A 73 2.39 14.92 9.85
N GLN A 74 1.33 15.67 10.16
CA GLN A 74 1.22 16.47 11.37
C GLN A 74 1.15 15.61 12.63
N GLN A 75 0.37 14.52 12.60
CA GLN A 75 0.14 13.68 13.76
C GLN A 75 1.34 12.79 14.10
N TYR A 76 2.02 12.24 13.08
CA TYR A 76 3.00 11.18 13.29
C TYR A 76 4.40 11.47 12.76
N GLY A 77 4.62 12.60 12.08
CA GLY A 77 5.89 12.90 11.43
C GLY A 77 6.30 11.79 10.45
N MET A 78 5.46 11.52 9.44
CA MET A 78 5.74 10.50 8.42
C MET A 78 5.90 11.11 7.03
N PRO A 79 6.61 10.46 6.10
CA PRO A 79 6.68 10.91 4.71
C PRO A 79 5.31 10.94 4.02
N PHE A 80 5.12 11.87 3.09
CA PHE A 80 3.88 12.06 2.33
C PHE A 80 3.37 10.75 1.70
N LEU A 81 4.24 10.04 0.99
CA LEU A 81 3.88 8.80 0.30
C LEU A 81 3.53 7.66 1.28
N ASP A 82 4.24 7.57 2.40
CA ASP A 82 3.88 6.61 3.46
C ASP A 82 2.49 6.94 4.02
N GLY A 83 2.14 8.24 4.12
CA GLY A 83 0.81 8.70 4.52
C GLY A 83 -0.29 8.27 3.56
N LEU A 84 -0.07 8.44 2.25
CA LEU A 84 -0.98 7.97 1.20
C LEU A 84 -1.22 6.46 1.26
N ILE A 85 -0.14 5.69 1.38
CA ILE A 85 -0.21 4.22 1.51
C ILE A 85 -1.02 3.84 2.75
N LEU A 86 -0.74 4.49 3.88
CA LEU A 86 -1.38 4.14 5.14
C LEU A 86 -2.87 4.49 5.17
N ASN A 87 -3.25 5.65 4.65
CA ASN A 87 -4.66 6.05 4.53
C ASN A 87 -5.45 5.01 3.72
N LEU A 88 -4.89 4.56 2.60
CA LEU A 88 -5.57 3.60 1.73
C LEU A 88 -5.70 2.21 2.37
N LEU A 89 -4.67 1.77 3.10
CA LEU A 89 -4.68 0.47 3.78
C LEU A 89 -5.61 0.45 5.00
N GLU A 90 -5.76 1.56 5.72
CA GLU A 90 -6.67 1.63 6.88
C GLU A 90 -8.14 1.56 6.48
N LEU A 91 -8.47 1.93 5.24
CA LEU A 91 -9.80 1.76 4.66
C LEU A 91 -10.05 0.32 4.14
N ALA A 92 -8.99 -0.47 3.99
CA ALA A 92 -9.10 -1.85 3.57
C ALA A 92 -9.35 -2.78 4.75
N GLN A 93 -10.12 -3.85 4.52
CA GLN A 93 -10.34 -4.91 5.50
C GLN A 93 -9.13 -5.86 5.56
N VAL A 94 -7.95 -5.33 5.89
CA VAL A 94 -6.70 -6.09 6.01
C VAL A 94 -6.30 -6.30 7.46
N GLU A 95 -5.71 -7.45 7.76
CA GLU A 95 -5.33 -7.82 9.13
C GLU A 95 -3.97 -7.23 9.54
N ALA A 96 -3.05 -7.08 8.57
CA ALA A 96 -1.69 -6.63 8.82
C ALA A 96 -1.07 -5.90 7.63
N LEU A 97 -0.23 -4.91 7.92
CA LEU A 97 0.71 -4.30 7.00
C LEU A 97 2.06 -5.02 7.10
N VAL A 98 2.45 -5.70 6.01
CA VAL A 98 3.76 -6.35 5.87
C VAL A 98 4.73 -5.40 5.16
N THR A 99 5.81 -4.98 5.82
CA THR A 99 6.78 -4.04 5.25
C THR A 99 8.18 -4.21 5.81
N TRP A 100 9.21 -4.03 4.97
CA TRP A 100 10.60 -3.95 5.43
C TRP A 100 10.88 -2.70 6.27
N ASN A 101 10.04 -1.68 6.15
CA ASN A 101 10.21 -0.42 6.87
C ASN A 101 9.20 -0.26 8.01
N ALA A 102 9.04 -1.32 8.82
CA ALA A 102 8.04 -1.34 9.90
C ALA A 102 8.14 -0.16 10.86
N ARG A 103 9.35 0.37 11.09
CA ARG A 103 9.57 1.58 11.91
C ARG A 103 8.78 2.80 11.43
N HIS A 104 8.55 2.93 10.12
CA HIS A 104 7.82 4.07 9.57
C HIS A 104 6.34 4.06 9.92
N PHE A 105 5.76 2.90 10.25
CA PHE A 105 4.32 2.69 10.42
C PHE A 105 3.92 2.22 11.83
N ARG A 106 4.83 1.55 12.56
CA ARG A 106 4.56 1.08 13.93
C ARG A 106 4.08 2.24 14.81
N HIS A 107 3.00 1.99 15.55
CA HIS A 107 2.33 2.94 16.44
C HIS A 107 1.66 4.15 15.76
N LYS A 108 1.54 4.14 14.43
CA LYS A 108 0.89 5.22 13.65
C LYS A 108 -0.42 4.78 12.98
N THR A 109 -0.84 3.55 13.25
CA THR A 109 -2.02 2.90 12.69
C THR A 109 -2.55 1.86 13.67
N SER A 110 -3.83 1.50 13.51
CA SER A 110 -4.46 0.37 14.20
C SER A 110 -4.10 -0.98 13.59
N LEU A 111 -3.58 -1.01 12.35
CA LEU A 111 -3.16 -2.24 11.69
C LEU A 111 -1.96 -2.89 12.40
N ALA A 112 -1.91 -4.21 12.42
CA ALA A 112 -0.70 -4.91 12.85
C ALA A 112 0.43 -4.63 11.84
N VAL A 113 1.54 -4.05 12.29
CA VAL A 113 2.70 -3.74 11.42
C VAL A 113 3.81 -4.74 11.67
N VAL A 114 4.10 -5.56 10.67
CA VAL A 114 5.08 -6.65 10.73
C VAL A 114 6.09 -6.57 9.60
N THR A 115 7.30 -7.05 9.85
CA THR A 115 8.27 -7.33 8.79
C THR A 115 7.94 -8.66 8.09
N PRO A 116 8.44 -8.90 6.87
CA PRO A 116 8.25 -10.20 6.21
C PRO A 116 8.75 -11.37 7.05
N THR A 117 9.89 -11.22 7.75
CA THR A 117 10.40 -12.25 8.67
C THR A 117 9.42 -12.52 9.83
N GLU A 118 8.88 -11.46 10.44
CA GLU A 118 7.89 -11.57 11.54
C GLU A 118 6.55 -12.13 11.05
N TYR A 119 6.17 -11.89 9.79
CA TYR A 119 4.96 -12.46 9.21
C TYR A 119 5.14 -13.96 8.94
N LEU A 120 6.24 -14.36 8.30
CA LEU A 120 6.52 -15.75 7.94
C LEU A 120 6.74 -16.67 9.16
N SER A 121 7.29 -16.13 10.25
CA SER A 121 7.49 -16.92 11.48
C SER A 121 6.16 -17.36 12.12
N GLN A 122 5.05 -16.68 11.84
CA GLN A 122 3.72 -17.05 12.35
C GLN A 122 3.18 -18.34 11.71
N PHE A 123 3.74 -18.75 10.56
CA PHE A 123 3.33 -19.92 9.80
C PHE A 123 4.34 -21.08 9.88
N SER A 124 5.47 -20.85 10.53
CA SER A 124 6.54 -21.85 10.68
C SER A 124 6.31 -22.63 11.99
N SER A 125 5.53 -23.71 11.92
CA SER A 125 5.41 -24.72 12.98
C SER A 125 6.41 -25.85 12.78
#